data_AF-A0A560AQC4-F1
#
_entry.id   AF-A0A560AQC4-F1
#
_cell.length_a   1.000
_cell.length_b   1.000
_cell.length_c   1.000
_cell.angle_alpha   90.00
_cell.angle_beta   90.00
_cell.angle_gamma   90.00
#
_symmetry.space_group_name_H-M   'P 1'
#
loop_
_entity.id
_entity.type
_entity.pdbx_description
1 polymer ?
#
loop_
_entity_poly.entity_id
_entity_poly.type
_entity_poly.pdbx_seq_one_letter_code
_entity_poly.pdbx_strand_id
1 'polypeptide(L)'
;MDTLLRDGLVETPEQQAERPWRRFVPGVWQQEVNVRDFIVRNVHPYAGDSRFLTGPTGRTRALWDKVTALLKEERAAKGGVLDADTEVFGSITAHAPGYIDRELELVVGLQTDKPLKRAIMPFGGWRMVRNGLEAYGFKPSPKLEEVFPALRKSHNDGVFDVYTDEMLRCRKSGVITGLPDAYGRGRIIGDYRRLALYGATFLIEDKKAQYKSLELDRIDEHTLRLREEITEQIKALKELAAMAKSYGFDVSRPAANAREAVQWTYLAYLAAVKEANGAAMSLGRVSSFLDVYVERDLRDGLLTEEEAQELIDQFVTKLRIVRFLRTPEYDQLFSGDPTWVTECIGGMALDGRTLVTKNSFRMLQTLNNLGPAPEPNLTVLWSESLPEGFKKFCAETSIKTCSVQYENDDLMRPFWGDDYGIACCVSAMRIGKQMQFFGARANLAKTLLYAINGGRDEVSGEQVGPAFAP
;
A
#
# COMPACT_ATOMS: atom_id res chain seq x y z
N MET A 1 34.75 -29.55 -21.84
CA MET A 1 35.73 -28.84 -22.68
C MET A 1 34.92 -27.88 -23.54
N ASP A 2 34.46 -26.78 -22.93
CA ASP A 2 33.82 -25.64 -23.63
C ASP A 2 33.72 -24.44 -22.67
N THR A 3 34.79 -24.23 -21.93
CA THR A 3 35.06 -23.04 -21.14
C THR A 3 36.32 -22.43 -21.73
N LEU A 4 36.17 -21.59 -22.75
CA LEU A 4 37.12 -20.60 -23.27
C LEU A 4 36.51 -20.02 -24.55
N LEU A 5 36.48 -18.68 -24.68
CA LEU A 5 35.89 -17.85 -25.74
C LEU A 5 34.51 -17.23 -25.45
N ARG A 6 34.45 -16.41 -24.40
CA ARG A 6 33.73 -15.12 -24.46
C ARG A 6 34.66 -14.06 -23.90
N ASP A 7 35.73 -13.78 -24.65
CA ASP A 7 36.49 -12.56 -24.44
C ASP A 7 35.61 -11.36 -24.80
N GLY A 8 35.69 -10.35 -23.93
CA GLY A 8 34.75 -9.27 -23.80
C GLY A 8 34.62 -8.39 -25.04
N LEU A 9 33.40 -8.34 -25.56
CA LEU A 9 32.93 -7.12 -26.21
C LEU A 9 32.80 -6.07 -25.10
N VAL A 10 33.57 -4.98 -25.21
CA VAL A 10 33.39 -3.80 -24.36
C VAL A 10 31.97 -3.30 -24.61
N GLU A 11 31.09 -3.46 -23.62
CA GLU A 11 29.71 -3.01 -23.72
C GLU A 11 29.68 -1.51 -24.01
N THR A 12 28.79 -1.09 -24.91
CA THR A 12 28.63 0.32 -25.22
C THR A 12 28.11 1.09 -23.99
N PRO A 13 28.36 2.40 -23.90
CA PRO A 13 27.80 3.23 -22.84
C PRO A 13 26.27 3.11 -22.71
N GLU A 14 25.55 2.90 -23.83
CA GLU A 14 24.10 2.66 -23.79
C GLU A 14 23.76 1.30 -23.15
N GLN A 15 24.49 0.24 -23.50
CA GLN A 15 24.30 -1.10 -22.91
C GLN A 15 24.62 -1.11 -21.40
N GLN A 16 25.62 -0.33 -20.98
CA GLN A 16 25.94 -0.16 -19.56
C GLN A 16 24.90 0.70 -18.82
N ALA A 17 24.30 1.69 -19.48
CA ALA A 17 23.21 2.50 -18.93
C ALA A 17 21.91 1.68 -18.75
N GLU A 18 21.67 0.70 -19.62
CA GLU A 18 20.50 -0.19 -19.56
C GLU A 18 20.60 -1.27 -18.47
N ARG A 19 21.78 -1.54 -17.92
CA ARG A 19 21.96 -2.52 -16.82
C ARG A 19 21.19 -2.07 -15.56
N PRO A 20 20.19 -2.85 -15.08
CA PRO A 20 19.33 -2.35 -14.02
C PRO A 20 20.02 -2.06 -12.69
N TRP A 21 21.06 -2.83 -12.38
CA TRP A 21 21.83 -2.72 -11.14
C TRP A 21 23.16 -1.99 -11.30
N ARG A 22 23.34 -1.21 -12.38
CA ARG A 22 24.59 -0.45 -12.59
C ARG A 22 24.87 0.47 -11.40
N ARG A 23 26.17 0.57 -11.04
CA ARG A 23 26.71 1.43 -9.97
C ARG A 23 26.20 1.11 -8.56
N PHE A 24 25.37 0.10 -8.36
CA PHE A 24 24.97 -0.35 -7.03
C PHE A 24 26.06 -1.21 -6.40
N VAL A 25 26.30 -0.99 -5.11
CA VAL A 25 27.21 -1.74 -4.26
C VAL A 25 26.70 -3.18 -4.15
N PRO A 26 27.52 -4.18 -4.55
CA PRO A 26 27.18 -5.59 -4.43
C PRO A 26 26.86 -6.01 -2.99
N GLY A 27 26.06 -7.06 -2.84
CA GLY A 27 25.64 -7.58 -1.54
C GLY A 27 24.87 -8.88 -1.67
N VAL A 28 24.39 -9.40 -0.53
CA VAL A 28 23.56 -10.62 -0.51
C VAL A 28 22.23 -10.39 -1.23
N TRP A 29 21.79 -9.13 -1.32
CA TRP A 29 20.61 -8.72 -2.08
C TRP A 29 20.64 -9.12 -3.57
N GLN A 30 21.80 -9.43 -4.15
CA GLN A 30 21.91 -9.91 -5.54
C GLN A 30 21.69 -11.42 -5.68
N GLN A 31 21.74 -12.15 -4.56
CA GLN A 31 21.64 -13.61 -4.52
C GLN A 31 20.29 -14.07 -3.94
N GLU A 32 19.71 -13.28 -3.04
CA GLU A 32 18.42 -13.54 -2.40
C GLU A 32 17.55 -12.28 -2.35
N VAL A 33 16.24 -12.45 -2.12
CA VAL A 33 15.31 -11.34 -1.91
C VAL A 33 15.61 -10.64 -0.58
N ASN A 34 16.41 -9.57 -0.63
CA ASN A 34 16.87 -8.83 0.54
C ASN A 34 16.96 -7.32 0.26
N VAL A 35 15.78 -6.69 0.21
CA VAL A 35 15.63 -5.24 -0.05
C VAL A 35 16.34 -4.40 1.02
N ARG A 36 16.34 -4.84 2.29
CA ARG A 36 17.08 -4.17 3.37
C ARG A 36 18.57 -4.09 3.08
N ASP A 37 19.20 -5.21 2.72
CA ASP A 37 20.64 -5.23 2.40
C ASP A 37 20.95 -4.32 1.20
N PHE A 38 20.08 -4.29 0.18
CA PHE A 38 20.17 -3.33 -0.92
C PHE A 38 20.15 -1.88 -0.42
N ILE A 39 19.17 -1.50 0.40
CA ILE A 39 19.01 -0.13 0.92
C ILE A 39 20.23 0.26 1.76
N VAL A 40 20.60 -0.52 2.78
CA VAL A 40 21.67 -0.15 3.72
C VAL A 40 23.02 0.05 3.00
N ARG A 41 23.26 -0.69 1.92
CA ARG A 41 24.49 -0.59 1.11
C ARG A 41 24.48 0.59 0.13
N ASN A 42 23.31 1.01 -0.34
CA ASN A 42 23.20 1.94 -1.47
C ASN A 42 22.49 3.27 -1.14
N VAL A 43 21.92 3.40 0.06
CA VAL A 43 21.31 4.63 0.54
C VAL A 43 22.35 5.74 0.60
N HIS A 44 21.94 6.95 0.24
CA HIS A 44 22.75 8.15 0.36
C HIS A 44 22.15 9.04 1.46
N PRO A 45 22.62 8.90 2.72
CA PRO A 45 22.13 9.73 3.81
C PRO A 45 22.26 11.22 3.49
N TYR A 46 21.19 11.97 3.68
CA TYR A 46 21.16 13.40 3.40
C TYR A 46 20.97 14.19 4.69
N ALA A 47 22.01 14.93 5.10
CA ALA A 47 22.01 15.75 6.30
C ALA A 47 21.79 17.26 6.02
N GLY A 48 21.51 17.62 4.77
CA GLY A 48 21.23 19.01 4.38
C GLY A 48 19.82 19.47 4.75
N ASP A 49 19.33 20.49 4.04
CA ASP A 49 18.04 21.13 4.26
C ASP A 49 17.18 21.15 2.99
N SER A 50 16.03 21.83 3.02
CA SER A 50 15.06 21.86 1.94
C SER A 50 15.43 22.76 0.75
N ARG A 51 16.60 23.43 0.74
CA ARG A 51 16.95 24.41 -0.32
C ARG A 51 17.12 23.82 -1.72
N PHE A 52 17.33 22.51 -1.84
CA PHE A 52 17.46 21.85 -3.14
C PHE A 52 16.10 21.56 -3.80
N LEU A 53 15.00 21.64 -3.04
CA LEU A 53 13.67 21.30 -3.55
C LEU A 53 13.21 22.26 -4.65
N THR A 54 12.51 21.70 -5.62
CA THR A 54 11.87 22.46 -6.70
C THR A 54 10.35 22.49 -6.50
N GLY A 55 9.71 23.51 -7.08
CA GLY A 55 8.25 23.56 -7.17
C GLY A 55 7.69 22.54 -8.18
N PRO A 56 6.36 22.46 -8.34
CA PRO A 56 5.76 21.57 -9.32
C PRO A 56 6.07 22.05 -10.74
N THR A 57 6.16 21.13 -11.68
CA THR A 57 6.28 21.43 -13.11
C THR A 57 4.95 21.92 -13.69
N GLY A 58 4.97 22.42 -14.93
CA GLY A 58 3.73 22.72 -15.67
C GLY A 58 2.85 21.49 -15.91
N ARG A 59 3.47 20.34 -16.22
CA ARG A 59 2.77 19.06 -16.43
C ARG A 59 2.13 18.54 -15.14
N THR A 60 2.83 18.59 -14.00
CA THR A 60 2.25 18.25 -12.68
C THR A 60 1.07 19.12 -12.34
N ARG A 61 1.18 20.45 -12.52
CA ARG A 61 0.04 21.37 -12.27
C ARG A 61 -1.16 21.02 -13.14
N ALA A 62 -0.97 20.85 -14.44
CA ALA A 62 -2.06 20.52 -15.37
C ALA A 62 -2.74 19.19 -15.03
N LEU A 63 -1.97 18.16 -14.65
CA LEU A 63 -2.51 16.88 -14.21
C LEU A 63 -3.28 17.02 -12.89
N TRP A 64 -2.72 17.74 -11.93
CA TRP A 64 -3.32 17.93 -10.61
C TRP A 64 -4.59 18.80 -10.65
N ASP A 65 -4.69 19.75 -11.58
CA ASP A 65 -5.90 20.53 -11.81
C ASP A 65 -7.07 19.63 -12.25
N LYS A 66 -6.80 18.67 -13.15
CA LYS A 66 -7.79 17.65 -13.56
C LYS A 66 -8.22 16.78 -12.39
N VAL A 67 -7.27 16.29 -11.59
CA VAL A 67 -7.58 15.50 -10.39
C VAL A 67 -8.41 16.32 -9.39
N THR A 68 -8.04 17.58 -9.15
CA THR A 68 -8.75 18.45 -8.22
C THR A 68 -10.18 18.75 -8.67
N ALA A 69 -10.41 18.89 -9.97
CA ALA A 69 -11.76 18.99 -10.53
C ALA A 69 -12.58 17.72 -10.23
N LEU A 70 -12.03 16.54 -10.52
CA LEU A 70 -12.69 15.26 -10.23
C LEU A 70 -12.96 15.06 -8.73
N LEU A 71 -12.06 15.48 -7.85
CA LEU A 71 -12.27 15.44 -6.39
C LEU A 71 -13.38 16.41 -5.92
N LYS A 72 -13.60 17.52 -6.62
CA LYS A 72 -14.74 18.41 -6.34
C LYS A 72 -16.05 17.74 -6.77
N GLU A 73 -16.07 17.08 -7.93
CA GLU A 73 -17.20 16.30 -8.40
C GLU A 73 -17.51 15.13 -7.45
N GLU A 74 -16.49 14.39 -7.01
CA GLU A 74 -16.63 13.28 -6.03
C GLU A 74 -17.30 13.77 -4.74
N ARG A 75 -16.84 14.89 -4.17
CA ARG A 75 -17.44 15.45 -2.95
C ARG A 75 -18.88 15.94 -3.14
N ALA A 76 -19.23 16.38 -4.34
CA ALA A 76 -20.59 16.81 -4.67
C ALA A 76 -21.52 15.62 -4.99
N ALA A 77 -20.96 14.46 -5.34
CA ALA A 77 -21.72 13.26 -5.64
C ALA A 77 -22.38 12.66 -4.39
N LYS A 78 -23.43 11.86 -4.60
CA LYS A 78 -24.21 11.24 -3.52
C LYS A 78 -23.31 10.35 -2.67
N GLY A 79 -23.13 10.72 -1.40
CA GLY A 79 -22.31 9.98 -0.45
C GLY A 79 -20.81 9.99 -0.77
N GLY A 80 -20.32 10.95 -1.57
CA GLY A 80 -18.89 11.07 -1.86
C GLY A 80 -18.36 10.04 -2.87
N VAL A 81 -19.24 9.41 -3.67
CA VAL A 81 -18.86 8.40 -4.66
C VAL A 81 -19.13 8.90 -6.07
N LEU A 82 -18.06 9.23 -6.80
CA LEU A 82 -18.16 9.75 -8.17
C LEU A 82 -18.72 8.73 -9.16
N ASP A 83 -18.18 7.51 -9.14
CA ASP A 83 -18.57 6.40 -10.01
C ASP A 83 -18.21 5.06 -9.33
N ALA A 84 -18.90 3.99 -9.69
CA ALA A 84 -18.65 2.65 -9.17
C ALA A 84 -18.94 1.57 -10.22
N ASP A 85 -18.16 0.49 -10.22
CA ASP A 85 -18.45 -0.67 -11.07
C ASP A 85 -19.75 -1.34 -10.68
N THR A 86 -20.56 -1.67 -11.68
CA THR A 86 -21.82 -2.42 -11.53
C THR A 86 -21.79 -3.75 -12.28
N GLU A 87 -20.75 -4.02 -13.07
CA GLU A 87 -20.67 -5.17 -13.98
C GLU A 87 -19.39 -6.00 -13.83
N VAL A 88 -18.30 -5.42 -13.31
CA VAL A 88 -16.97 -6.04 -13.27
C VAL A 88 -16.46 -6.13 -11.85
N PHE A 89 -16.07 -7.33 -11.41
CA PHE A 89 -15.39 -7.54 -10.13
C PHE A 89 -13.94 -7.11 -10.20
N GLY A 90 -13.43 -6.54 -9.11
CA GLY A 90 -12.01 -6.26 -8.93
C GLY A 90 -11.18 -7.54 -8.98
N SER A 91 -10.14 -7.50 -9.79
CA SER A 91 -8.99 -8.41 -9.75
C SER A 91 -7.78 -7.67 -10.32
N ILE A 92 -6.58 -8.25 -10.19
CA ILE A 92 -5.35 -7.65 -10.74
C ILE A 92 -5.50 -7.32 -12.24
N THR A 93 -6.22 -8.14 -13.00
CA THR A 93 -6.33 -8.05 -14.47
C THR A 93 -7.73 -7.74 -15.00
N ALA A 94 -8.73 -7.55 -14.13
CA ALA A 94 -10.13 -7.40 -14.55
C ALA A 94 -10.38 -6.13 -15.39
N HIS A 95 -9.75 -5.01 -15.02
CA HIS A 95 -9.98 -3.73 -15.66
C HIS A 95 -8.93 -3.41 -16.72
N ALA A 96 -9.39 -2.79 -17.81
CA ALA A 96 -8.51 -2.19 -18.81
C ALA A 96 -7.68 -1.03 -18.22
N PRO A 97 -6.58 -0.62 -18.89
CA PRO A 97 -5.80 0.54 -18.49
C PRO A 97 -6.64 1.83 -18.40
N GLY A 98 -6.61 2.49 -17.23
CA GLY A 98 -7.20 3.80 -16.99
C GLY A 98 -6.15 4.89 -16.86
N TYR A 99 -6.49 6.11 -17.28
CA TYR A 99 -5.61 7.28 -17.26
C TYR A 99 -6.39 8.50 -16.76
N ILE A 100 -5.69 9.42 -16.10
CA ILE A 100 -6.22 10.77 -15.82
C ILE A 100 -6.07 11.62 -17.08
N ASP A 101 -4.86 11.61 -17.65
CA ASP A 101 -4.49 12.22 -18.91
C ASP A 101 -3.20 11.58 -19.41
N ARG A 102 -3.31 10.70 -20.41
CA ARG A 102 -2.21 9.84 -20.85
C ARG A 102 -0.99 10.61 -21.34
N GLU A 103 -1.17 11.81 -21.88
CA GLU A 103 -0.05 12.62 -22.41
C GLU A 103 0.73 13.33 -21.30
N LEU A 104 0.09 13.57 -20.16
CA LEU A 104 0.69 14.24 -19.01
C LEU A 104 1.31 13.26 -18.00
N GLU A 105 1.00 11.97 -18.08
CA GLU A 105 1.40 11.00 -17.06
C GLU A 105 2.78 10.35 -17.32
N LEU A 106 3.72 10.60 -16.41
CA LEU A 106 4.98 9.86 -16.28
C LEU A 106 4.80 8.55 -15.52
N VAL A 107 3.97 8.57 -14.48
CA VAL A 107 3.59 7.42 -13.65
C VAL A 107 2.12 7.11 -13.90
N VAL A 108 1.82 5.92 -14.43
CA VAL A 108 0.46 5.52 -14.85
C VAL A 108 -0.06 4.34 -14.03
N GLY A 109 -1.37 4.11 -14.11
CA GLY A 109 -2.06 3.01 -13.47
C GLY A 109 -3.19 3.49 -12.58
N LEU A 110 -4.40 2.98 -12.78
CA LEU A 110 -5.59 3.25 -11.96
C LEU A 110 -6.26 1.94 -11.54
N GLN A 111 -6.99 1.97 -10.42
CA GLN A 111 -7.71 0.80 -9.90
C GLN A 111 -8.77 0.28 -10.88
N THR A 112 -9.38 1.16 -11.66
CA THR A 112 -10.36 0.83 -12.71
C THR A 112 -9.96 1.52 -14.02
N ASP A 113 -10.87 1.53 -15.00
CA ASP A 113 -10.70 2.18 -16.30
C ASP A 113 -10.80 3.73 -16.23
N LYS A 114 -11.25 4.29 -15.11
CA LYS A 114 -11.43 5.75 -14.93
C LYS A 114 -10.90 6.23 -13.57
N PRO A 115 -10.47 7.51 -13.47
CA PRO A 115 -10.08 8.07 -12.17
C PRO A 115 -11.27 8.12 -11.21
N LEU A 116 -11.03 7.80 -9.94
CA LEU A 116 -12.01 7.79 -8.83
C LEU A 116 -13.22 6.85 -8.98
N LYS A 117 -13.31 6.06 -10.05
CA LYS A 117 -14.31 5.00 -10.18
C LYS A 117 -13.94 3.83 -9.26
N ARG A 118 -14.84 3.50 -8.33
CA ARG A 118 -14.63 2.47 -7.30
C ARG A 118 -14.94 1.07 -7.83
N ALA A 119 -13.99 0.15 -7.73
CA ALA A 119 -14.23 -1.25 -8.07
C ALA A 119 -15.12 -1.95 -7.01
N ILE A 120 -15.82 -3.01 -7.42
CA ILE A 120 -16.54 -3.89 -6.50
C ILE A 120 -15.73 -5.15 -6.18
N MET A 121 -15.66 -5.52 -4.90
CA MET A 121 -14.82 -6.63 -4.42
C MET A 121 -15.67 -7.63 -3.61
N PRO A 122 -16.32 -8.59 -4.28
CA PRO A 122 -17.38 -9.39 -3.66
C PRO A 122 -16.86 -10.52 -2.74
N PHE A 123 -15.59 -10.91 -2.86
CA PHE A 123 -14.97 -11.94 -2.01
C PHE A 123 -14.98 -11.59 -0.52
N GLY A 124 -14.97 -10.29 -0.17
CA GLY A 124 -15.13 -9.82 1.21
C GLY A 124 -16.56 -9.92 1.74
N GLY A 125 -17.56 -9.90 0.86
CA GLY A 125 -18.98 -9.95 1.21
C GLY A 125 -19.88 -9.34 0.13
N TRP A 126 -20.72 -10.15 -0.51
CA TRP A 126 -21.65 -9.67 -1.55
C TRP A 126 -22.69 -8.67 -1.01
N ARG A 127 -23.24 -8.95 0.18
CA ARG A 127 -24.23 -8.06 0.82
C ARG A 127 -23.67 -6.65 1.05
N MET A 128 -22.39 -6.54 1.43
CA MET A 128 -21.73 -5.24 1.60
C MET A 128 -21.64 -4.48 0.27
N VAL A 129 -21.22 -5.16 -0.80
CA VAL A 129 -21.14 -4.56 -2.14
C VAL A 129 -22.51 -4.04 -2.60
N ARG A 130 -23.56 -4.86 -2.50
CA ARG A 130 -24.92 -4.46 -2.90
C ARG A 130 -25.38 -3.25 -2.11
N ASN A 131 -25.28 -3.30 -0.77
CA ASN A 131 -25.72 -2.19 0.09
C ASN A 131 -24.93 -0.90 -0.19
N GLY A 132 -23.62 -1.01 -0.46
CA GLY A 132 -22.79 0.13 -0.83
C GLY A 132 -23.22 0.76 -2.14
N LEU A 133 -23.46 -0.04 -3.19
CA LEU A 133 -23.95 0.46 -4.48
C LEU A 133 -25.30 1.16 -4.33
N GLU A 134 -26.27 0.50 -3.67
CA GLU A 134 -27.63 1.03 -3.48
C GLU A 134 -27.63 2.34 -2.69
N ALA A 135 -26.82 2.43 -1.62
CA ALA A 135 -26.70 3.64 -0.81
C ALA A 135 -26.32 4.87 -1.65
N TYR A 136 -25.44 4.67 -2.63
CA TYR A 136 -24.94 5.75 -3.50
C TYR A 136 -25.69 5.87 -4.84
N GLY A 137 -26.77 5.09 -5.04
CA GLY A 137 -27.64 5.20 -6.21
C GLY A 137 -27.19 4.39 -7.43
N PHE A 138 -26.27 3.45 -7.25
CA PHE A 138 -25.87 2.48 -8.26
C PHE A 138 -26.66 1.18 -8.07
N LYS A 139 -26.84 0.42 -9.15
CA LYS A 139 -27.49 -0.89 -9.12
C LYS A 139 -26.55 -1.94 -9.73
N PRO A 140 -26.22 -3.04 -9.02
CA PRO A 140 -25.43 -4.10 -9.60
C PRO A 140 -26.16 -4.76 -10.76
N SER A 141 -25.41 -5.28 -11.73
CA SER A 141 -25.94 -6.10 -12.82
C SER A 141 -26.70 -7.30 -12.26
N PRO A 142 -27.91 -7.62 -12.76
CA PRO A 142 -28.67 -8.79 -12.34
C PRO A 142 -27.88 -10.09 -12.42
N LYS A 143 -26.99 -10.19 -13.43
CA LYS A 143 -26.11 -11.34 -13.61
C LYS A 143 -25.16 -11.52 -12.43
N LEU A 144 -24.57 -10.44 -11.92
CA LEU A 144 -23.65 -10.54 -10.79
C LEU A 144 -24.38 -10.91 -9.51
N GLU A 145 -25.59 -10.38 -9.33
CA GLU A 145 -26.45 -10.66 -8.17
C GLU A 145 -26.88 -12.13 -8.10
N GLU A 146 -27.14 -12.76 -9.26
CA GLU A 146 -27.48 -14.18 -9.34
C GLU A 146 -26.24 -15.08 -9.19
N VAL A 147 -25.17 -14.78 -9.92
CA VAL A 147 -24.06 -15.73 -10.11
C VAL A 147 -23.13 -15.79 -8.90
N PHE A 148 -22.75 -14.65 -8.31
CA PHE A 148 -21.71 -14.66 -7.28
C PHE A 148 -22.14 -15.37 -6.00
N PRO A 149 -23.31 -15.05 -5.38
CA PRO A 149 -23.74 -15.70 -4.15
C PRO A 149 -24.00 -17.20 -4.32
N ALA A 150 -24.37 -17.63 -5.53
CA ALA A 150 -24.64 -19.04 -5.84
C ALA A 150 -23.36 -19.86 -6.04
N LEU A 151 -22.27 -19.25 -6.53
CA LEU A 151 -21.04 -19.97 -6.88
C LEU A 151 -19.93 -19.86 -5.84
N ARG A 152 -19.82 -18.72 -5.15
CA ARG A 152 -18.67 -18.42 -4.28
C ARG A 152 -19.11 -17.87 -2.94
N LYS A 153 -18.91 -18.68 -1.89
CA LYS A 153 -19.00 -18.22 -0.50
C LYS A 153 -18.02 -17.08 -0.25
N SER A 154 -18.49 -15.99 0.34
CA SER A 154 -17.65 -14.86 0.73
C SER A 154 -17.07 -15.00 2.13
N HIS A 155 -16.11 -14.14 2.48
CA HIS A 155 -15.61 -14.00 3.85
C HIS A 155 -16.74 -13.66 4.83
N ASN A 156 -17.62 -12.71 4.50
CA ASN A 156 -18.77 -12.35 5.33
C ASN A 156 -19.65 -13.57 5.64
N ASP A 157 -20.01 -14.36 4.62
CA ASP A 157 -20.84 -15.55 4.82
C ASP A 157 -20.13 -16.58 5.72
N GLY A 158 -18.83 -16.81 5.46
CA GLY A 158 -18.00 -17.71 6.26
C GLY A 158 -17.93 -17.34 7.74
N VAL A 159 -17.78 -16.03 8.04
CA VAL A 159 -17.73 -15.52 9.41
C VAL A 159 -19.09 -15.66 10.11
N PHE A 160 -20.18 -15.28 9.45
CA PHE A 160 -21.51 -15.29 10.07
C PHE A 160 -22.08 -16.71 10.24
N ASP A 161 -21.63 -17.70 9.46
CA ASP A 161 -21.98 -19.10 9.67
C ASP A 161 -21.39 -19.72 10.95
N VAL A 162 -20.30 -19.14 11.47
CA VAL A 162 -19.59 -19.67 12.66
C VAL A 162 -19.66 -18.76 13.89
N TYR A 163 -20.30 -17.59 13.75
CA TYR A 163 -20.54 -16.69 14.88
C TYR A 163 -21.51 -17.33 15.89
N THR A 164 -21.20 -17.18 17.17
CA THR A 164 -22.10 -17.59 18.24
C THR A 164 -23.11 -16.49 18.54
N ASP A 165 -24.22 -16.85 19.19
CA ASP A 165 -25.21 -15.86 19.65
C ASP A 165 -24.60 -14.82 20.59
N GLU A 166 -23.60 -15.21 21.39
CA GLU A 166 -22.86 -14.29 22.26
C GLU A 166 -22.08 -13.25 21.45
N MET A 167 -21.33 -13.69 20.43
CA MET A 167 -20.61 -12.78 19.53
C MET A 167 -21.56 -11.78 18.86
N LEU A 168 -22.73 -12.25 18.42
CA LEU A 168 -23.76 -11.41 17.82
C LEU A 168 -24.34 -10.39 18.82
N ARG A 169 -24.60 -10.77 20.07
CA ARG A 169 -25.03 -9.83 21.13
C ARG A 169 -23.96 -8.78 21.44
N CYS A 170 -22.69 -9.19 21.54
CA CYS A 170 -21.57 -8.27 21.75
C CYS A 170 -21.42 -7.27 20.59
N ARG A 171 -21.62 -7.74 19.35
CA ARG A 171 -21.63 -6.90 18.15
C ARG A 171 -22.78 -5.90 18.16
N LYS A 172 -24.01 -6.38 18.41
CA LYS A 172 -25.23 -5.56 18.40
C LYS A 172 -25.19 -4.47 19.48
N SER A 173 -24.68 -4.80 20.66
CA SER A 173 -24.57 -3.83 21.76
C SER A 173 -23.47 -2.80 21.51
N GLY A 174 -22.42 -3.15 20.77
CA GLY A 174 -21.26 -2.27 20.55
C GLY A 174 -20.21 -2.34 21.66
N VAL A 175 -20.25 -3.38 22.52
CA VAL A 175 -19.11 -3.70 23.39
C VAL A 175 -17.92 -4.21 22.58
N ILE A 176 -18.17 -4.91 21.47
CA ILE A 176 -17.18 -5.27 20.44
C ILE A 176 -17.73 -4.78 19.10
N THR A 177 -17.02 -3.88 18.43
CA THR A 177 -17.57 -3.18 17.26
C THR A 177 -16.51 -2.95 16.19
N GLY A 178 -16.96 -2.97 14.94
CA GLY A 178 -16.14 -2.69 13.77
C GLY A 178 -15.15 -3.78 13.40
N LEU A 179 -15.31 -5.02 13.90
CA LEU A 179 -14.50 -6.17 13.46
C LEU A 179 -14.51 -6.32 11.93
N PRO A 180 -13.45 -6.87 11.31
CA PRO A 180 -13.37 -7.05 9.86
C PRO A 180 -14.20 -8.25 9.40
N ASP A 181 -15.50 -8.25 9.73
CA ASP A 181 -16.47 -9.26 9.33
C ASP A 181 -17.20 -8.90 8.03
N ALA A 182 -17.16 -7.63 7.62
CA ALA A 182 -17.88 -7.10 6.45
C ALA A 182 -17.00 -6.32 5.46
N TYR A 183 -15.68 -6.33 5.63
CA TYR A 183 -14.72 -5.65 4.75
C TYR A 183 -13.36 -6.36 4.81
N GLY A 184 -12.47 -6.09 3.84
CA GLY A 184 -11.13 -6.66 3.86
C GLY A 184 -10.34 -6.27 5.12
N ARG A 185 -9.70 -7.23 5.79
CA ARG A 185 -8.99 -6.96 7.06
C ARG A 185 -7.87 -5.91 6.98
N GLY A 186 -7.21 -5.78 5.82
CA GLY A 186 -6.03 -4.91 5.67
C GLY A 186 -4.88 -5.35 6.59
N ARG A 187 -4.07 -4.38 7.07
CA ARG A 187 -2.92 -4.62 7.97
C ARG A 187 -1.88 -5.59 7.40
N ILE A 188 -1.71 -5.53 6.08
CA ILE A 188 -0.70 -6.27 5.33
C ILE A 188 0.03 -5.24 4.47
N ILE A 189 1.36 -5.22 4.56
CA ILE A 189 2.22 -4.42 3.69
C ILE A 189 3.01 -5.39 2.81
N GLY A 190 2.62 -5.47 1.54
CA GLY A 190 3.46 -6.11 0.54
C GLY A 190 4.77 -5.33 0.40
N ASP A 191 5.89 -6.01 0.24
CA ASP A 191 7.15 -5.30 -0.04
C ASP A 191 7.21 -4.93 -1.53
N TYR A 192 6.48 -3.88 -1.90
CA TYR A 192 6.27 -3.47 -3.30
C TYR A 192 7.56 -3.08 -4.02
N ARG A 193 8.59 -2.70 -3.25
CA ARG A 193 9.95 -2.39 -3.70
C ARG A 193 10.62 -3.58 -4.39
N ARG A 194 10.22 -4.81 -4.04
CA ARG A 194 10.76 -6.04 -4.63
C ARG A 194 10.55 -6.10 -6.14
N LEU A 195 9.41 -5.62 -6.64
CA LEU A 195 9.18 -5.64 -8.09
C LEU A 195 10.20 -4.75 -8.80
N ALA A 196 10.44 -3.54 -8.29
CA ALA A 196 11.44 -2.64 -8.84
C ALA A 196 12.85 -3.22 -8.75
N LEU A 197 13.22 -3.81 -7.61
CA LEU A 197 14.57 -4.33 -7.41
C LEU A 197 14.87 -5.62 -8.20
N TYR A 198 13.89 -6.51 -8.35
CA TYR A 198 14.12 -7.88 -8.84
C TYR A 198 13.39 -8.22 -10.14
N GLY A 199 12.29 -7.52 -10.46
CA GLY A 199 11.39 -7.92 -11.54
C GLY A 199 10.57 -9.17 -11.21
N ALA A 200 9.48 -9.37 -11.94
CA ALA A 200 8.54 -10.47 -11.69
C ALA A 200 9.16 -11.85 -11.94
N THR A 201 10.08 -11.98 -12.91
CA THR A 201 10.69 -13.28 -13.24
C THR A 201 11.46 -13.85 -12.05
N PHE A 202 12.34 -13.03 -11.45
CA PHE A 202 13.12 -13.44 -10.30
C PHE A 202 12.23 -13.79 -9.10
N LEU A 203 11.20 -12.97 -8.83
CA LEU A 203 10.27 -13.21 -7.72
C LEU A 203 9.43 -14.47 -7.92
N ILE A 204 9.05 -14.81 -9.16
CA ILE A 204 8.34 -16.04 -9.47
C ILE A 204 9.25 -17.26 -9.24
N GLU A 205 10.52 -17.20 -9.64
CA GLU A 205 11.46 -18.29 -9.40
C GLU A 205 11.78 -18.47 -7.91
N ASP A 206 11.94 -17.39 -7.15
CA ASP A 206 12.05 -17.41 -5.68
C ASP A 206 10.82 -18.11 -5.04
N LYS A 207 9.61 -17.77 -5.49
CA LYS A 207 8.39 -18.42 -4.99
C LYS A 207 8.29 -19.89 -5.36
N LYS A 208 8.74 -20.28 -6.55
CA LYS A 208 8.82 -21.71 -6.93
C LYS A 208 9.82 -22.47 -6.06
N ALA A 209 10.96 -21.86 -5.72
CA ALA A 209 11.92 -22.44 -4.80
C ALA A 209 11.32 -22.62 -3.39
N GLN A 210 10.58 -21.62 -2.89
CA GLN A 210 9.82 -21.72 -1.63
C GLN A 210 8.74 -22.79 -1.67
N TYR A 211 8.03 -22.95 -2.79
CA TYR A 211 7.06 -24.03 -2.95
C TYR A 211 7.75 -25.41 -2.88
N LYS A 212 8.89 -25.54 -3.56
CA LYS A 212 9.67 -26.79 -3.58
C LYS A 212 10.28 -27.13 -2.22
N SER A 213 10.67 -26.15 -1.41
CA SER A 213 11.20 -26.42 -0.07
C SER A 213 10.18 -27.02 0.89
N LEU A 214 8.89 -27.02 0.52
CA LEU A 214 7.81 -27.67 1.26
C LEU A 214 7.51 -29.11 0.77
N GLU A 215 8.40 -29.71 -0.02
CA GLU A 215 8.38 -31.15 -0.34
C GLU A 215 9.03 -31.93 0.81
N LEU A 216 8.23 -32.15 1.86
CA LEU A 216 8.64 -32.81 3.10
C LEU A 216 8.14 -34.26 3.15
N ASP A 217 8.76 -35.10 3.98
CA ASP A 217 8.37 -36.50 4.18
C ASP A 217 6.94 -36.66 4.73
N ARG A 218 6.45 -35.66 5.45
CA ARG A 218 5.07 -35.56 5.96
C ARG A 218 4.49 -34.20 5.64
N ILE A 219 3.32 -34.19 5.03
CA ILE A 219 2.56 -32.98 4.72
C ILE A 219 1.31 -32.95 5.61
N ASP A 220 1.22 -31.94 6.47
CA ASP A 220 0.06 -31.64 7.31
C ASP A 220 -0.81 -30.52 6.73
N GLU A 221 -1.92 -30.20 7.39
CA GLU A 221 -2.85 -29.15 6.95
C GLU A 221 -2.16 -27.78 6.82
N HIS A 222 -1.24 -27.44 7.73
CA HIS A 222 -0.47 -26.20 7.66
C HIS A 222 0.39 -26.16 6.39
N THR A 223 1.10 -27.24 6.09
CA THR A 223 1.95 -27.35 4.90
C THR A 223 1.12 -27.35 3.62
N LEU A 224 -0.02 -28.06 3.60
CA LEU A 224 -0.95 -28.04 2.47
C LEU A 224 -1.44 -26.62 2.17
N ARG A 225 -1.92 -25.91 3.19
CA ARG A 225 -2.39 -24.53 3.06
C ARG A 225 -1.28 -23.61 2.55
N LEU A 226 -0.08 -23.69 3.13
CA LEU A 226 1.03 -22.84 2.71
C LEU A 226 1.47 -23.09 1.26
N ARG A 227 1.41 -24.34 0.79
CA ARG A 227 1.69 -24.68 -0.62
C ARG A 227 0.65 -24.09 -1.57
N GLU A 228 -0.63 -24.14 -1.21
CA GLU A 228 -1.71 -23.49 -1.97
C GLU A 228 -1.53 -21.97 -1.99
N GLU A 229 -1.27 -21.35 -0.83
CA GLU A 229 -1.02 -19.91 -0.71
C GLU A 229 0.17 -19.45 -1.57
N ILE A 230 1.27 -20.22 -1.61
CA ILE A 230 2.43 -19.90 -2.48
C ILE A 230 2.05 -20.05 -3.97
N THR A 231 1.21 -21.03 -4.31
CA THR A 231 0.73 -21.21 -5.69
C THR A 231 -0.09 -19.99 -6.14
N GLU A 232 -0.99 -19.50 -5.29
CA GLU A 232 -1.74 -18.27 -5.57
C GLU A 232 -0.83 -17.04 -5.62
N GLN A 233 0.22 -16.95 -4.79
CA GLN A 233 1.23 -15.88 -4.90
C GLN A 233 1.97 -15.90 -6.25
N ILE A 234 2.32 -17.09 -6.77
CA ILE A 234 2.95 -17.23 -8.09
C ILE A 234 1.99 -16.76 -9.18
N LYS A 235 0.71 -17.11 -9.08
CA LYS A 235 -0.32 -16.69 -10.03
C LYS A 235 -0.52 -15.17 -9.98
N ALA A 236 -0.63 -14.58 -8.80
CA ALA A 236 -0.76 -13.14 -8.62
C ALA A 236 0.44 -12.37 -9.21
N LEU A 237 1.67 -12.87 -9.07
CA LEU A 237 2.85 -12.27 -9.71
C LEU A 237 2.78 -12.31 -11.25
N LYS A 238 2.23 -13.37 -11.84
CA LYS A 238 2.00 -13.46 -13.29
C LYS A 238 0.90 -12.50 -13.74
N GLU A 239 -0.18 -12.39 -12.97
CA GLU A 239 -1.27 -11.45 -13.23
C GLU A 239 -0.78 -9.99 -13.12
N LEU A 240 0.08 -9.70 -12.13
CA LEU A 240 0.74 -8.40 -12.00
C LEU A 240 1.59 -8.07 -13.23
N ALA A 241 2.32 -9.04 -13.77
CA ALA A 241 3.10 -8.83 -14.99
C ALA A 241 2.19 -8.61 -16.22
N ALA A 242 1.06 -9.32 -16.31
CA ALA A 242 0.06 -9.11 -17.34
C ALA A 242 -0.61 -7.72 -17.24
N MET A 243 -0.95 -7.29 -16.02
CA MET A 243 -1.48 -5.95 -15.75
C MET A 243 -0.45 -4.88 -16.14
N ALA A 244 0.81 -5.00 -15.72
CA ALA A 244 1.85 -4.05 -16.10
C ALA A 244 2.03 -3.96 -17.63
N LYS A 245 1.98 -5.11 -18.32
CA LYS A 245 2.06 -5.18 -19.78
C LYS A 245 0.91 -4.47 -20.48
N SER A 246 -0.31 -4.48 -19.91
CA SER A 246 -1.45 -3.74 -20.50
C SER A 246 -1.25 -2.22 -20.46
N TYR A 247 -0.47 -1.71 -19.49
CA TYR A 247 0.01 -0.32 -19.45
C TYR A 247 1.28 -0.07 -20.27
N GLY A 248 1.82 -1.08 -20.96
CA GLY A 248 3.01 -0.96 -21.80
C GLY A 248 4.34 -1.20 -21.08
N PHE A 249 4.34 -1.76 -19.86
CA PHE A 249 5.56 -2.02 -19.10
C PHE A 249 5.91 -3.51 -19.05
N ASP A 250 7.17 -3.83 -19.34
CA ASP A 250 7.71 -5.16 -19.11
C ASP A 250 8.39 -5.24 -17.73
N VAL A 251 7.61 -5.61 -16.73
CA VAL A 251 8.08 -5.79 -15.35
C VAL A 251 8.69 -7.17 -15.11
N SER A 252 8.89 -7.99 -16.15
CA SER A 252 9.57 -9.29 -16.01
C SER A 252 11.01 -9.12 -15.53
N ARG A 253 11.64 -7.98 -15.85
CA ARG A 253 12.98 -7.56 -15.44
C ARG A 253 12.96 -6.53 -14.30
N PRO A 254 14.08 -6.38 -13.56
CA PRO A 254 14.27 -5.25 -12.64
C PRO A 254 14.15 -3.89 -13.33
N ALA A 255 13.83 -2.86 -12.55
CA ALA A 255 13.78 -1.47 -12.98
C ALA A 255 15.18 -0.93 -13.29
N ALA A 256 15.33 -0.27 -14.44
CA ALA A 256 16.60 0.20 -14.95
C ALA A 256 16.90 1.66 -14.64
N ASN A 257 15.89 2.48 -14.33
CA ASN A 257 16.01 3.90 -14.03
C ASN A 257 15.02 4.31 -12.93
N ALA A 258 15.11 5.55 -12.46
CA ALA A 258 14.27 6.11 -11.40
C ALA A 258 12.78 6.07 -11.77
N ARG A 259 12.44 6.39 -13.01
CA ARG A 259 11.04 6.33 -13.49
C ARG A 259 10.49 4.92 -13.42
N GLU A 260 11.24 3.92 -13.88
CA GLU A 260 10.84 2.52 -13.76
C GLU A 260 10.79 2.06 -12.30
N ALA A 261 11.72 2.48 -11.44
CA ALA A 261 11.70 2.07 -10.04
C ALA A 261 10.43 2.57 -9.33
N VAL A 262 10.04 3.82 -9.59
CA VAL A 262 8.77 4.39 -9.12
C VAL A 262 7.57 3.64 -9.72
N GLN A 263 7.56 3.45 -11.04
CA GLN A 263 6.46 2.80 -11.75
C GLN A 263 6.27 1.33 -11.35
N TRP A 264 7.35 0.56 -11.13
CA TRP A 264 7.28 -0.85 -10.75
C TRP A 264 6.78 -0.96 -9.30
N THR A 265 7.33 -0.14 -8.41
CA THR A 265 6.85 -0.07 -7.02
C THR A 265 5.36 0.28 -6.99
N TYR A 266 4.93 1.25 -7.80
CA TYR A 266 3.52 1.62 -7.91
C TYR A 266 2.65 0.51 -8.50
N LEU A 267 3.07 -0.17 -9.57
CA LEU A 267 2.28 -1.26 -10.16
C LEU A 267 2.13 -2.45 -9.20
N ALA A 268 3.16 -2.73 -8.39
CA ALA A 268 3.04 -3.72 -7.32
C ALA A 268 2.01 -3.33 -6.26
N TYR A 269 1.99 -2.07 -5.86
CA TYR A 269 0.96 -1.54 -4.96
C TYR A 269 -0.43 -1.54 -5.61
N LEU A 270 -0.51 -1.16 -6.89
CA LEU A 270 -1.74 -1.11 -7.68
C LEU A 270 -2.42 -2.48 -7.76
N ALA A 271 -1.64 -3.55 -7.97
CA ALA A 271 -2.16 -4.91 -7.96
C ALA A 271 -2.87 -5.23 -6.63
N ALA A 272 -2.28 -4.85 -5.49
CA ALA A 272 -2.87 -5.05 -4.18
C ALA A 272 -4.19 -4.29 -4.01
N VAL A 273 -4.26 -3.01 -4.40
CA VAL A 273 -5.49 -2.19 -4.30
C VAL A 273 -6.52 -2.46 -5.40
N LYS A 274 -6.21 -3.30 -6.38
CA LYS A 274 -7.16 -3.85 -7.36
C LYS A 274 -7.83 -5.14 -6.89
N GLU A 275 -7.14 -5.91 -6.05
CA GLU A 275 -7.59 -7.22 -5.60
C GLU A 275 -8.19 -7.20 -4.18
N ALA A 276 -7.72 -6.32 -3.31
CA ALA A 276 -8.16 -6.24 -1.91
C ALA A 276 -8.65 -4.84 -1.52
N ASN A 277 -9.73 -4.79 -0.73
CA ASN A 277 -10.31 -3.58 -0.13
C ASN A 277 -10.07 -3.52 1.38
N GLY A 278 -8.84 -3.82 1.80
CA GLY A 278 -8.42 -3.73 3.20
C GLY A 278 -8.83 -2.41 3.83
N ALA A 279 -9.15 -2.38 5.13
CA ALA A 279 -9.36 -1.10 5.82
C ALA A 279 -8.14 -0.20 5.61
N ALA A 280 -6.95 -0.70 5.95
CA ALA A 280 -5.67 -0.05 5.67
C ALA A 280 -4.87 -0.81 4.61
N MET A 281 -4.53 -0.11 3.53
CA MET A 281 -3.71 -0.57 2.41
C MET A 281 -2.41 0.24 2.37
N SER A 282 -1.56 0.04 3.38
CA SER A 282 -0.37 0.87 3.56
C SER A 282 0.72 0.58 2.54
N LEU A 283 1.42 1.62 2.09
CA LEU A 283 2.48 1.54 1.08
C LEU A 283 3.78 0.97 1.65
N GLY A 284 4.09 1.26 2.91
CA GLY A 284 5.29 0.77 3.58
C GLY A 284 6.34 1.87 3.75
N ARG A 285 7.57 1.62 3.25
CA ARG A 285 8.73 2.51 3.42
C ARG A 285 9.53 2.57 2.11
N VAL A 286 9.09 3.41 1.19
CA VAL A 286 9.60 3.44 -0.19
C VAL A 286 10.48 4.63 -0.52
N SER A 287 10.34 5.75 0.18
CA SER A 287 11.02 7.03 -0.12
C SER A 287 12.54 6.88 -0.22
N SER A 288 13.20 6.35 0.81
CA SER A 288 14.65 6.14 0.83
C SER A 288 15.12 5.05 -0.14
N PHE A 289 14.27 4.05 -0.42
CA PHE A 289 14.55 3.03 -1.45
C PHE A 289 14.56 3.64 -2.86
N LEU A 290 13.53 4.42 -3.18
CA LEU A 290 13.41 5.08 -4.47
C LEU A 290 14.53 6.12 -4.67
N ASP A 291 15.01 6.74 -3.59
CA ASP A 291 16.13 7.68 -3.67
C ASP A 291 17.41 7.05 -4.21
N VAL A 292 17.63 5.75 -3.96
CA VAL A 292 18.81 5.04 -4.48
C VAL A 292 18.87 5.11 -6.01
N TYR A 293 17.71 4.99 -6.67
CA TYR A 293 17.60 5.09 -8.12
C TYR A 293 17.64 6.55 -8.59
N VAL A 294 16.94 7.45 -7.90
CA VAL A 294 16.91 8.88 -8.23
C VAL A 294 18.30 9.51 -8.14
N GLU A 295 19.02 9.28 -7.04
CA GLU A 295 20.37 9.81 -6.81
C GLU A 295 21.37 9.23 -7.81
N ARG A 296 21.23 7.95 -8.19
CA ARG A 296 22.05 7.37 -9.27
C ARG A 296 21.81 8.10 -10.59
N ASP A 297 20.55 8.27 -10.99
CA ASP A 297 20.22 8.88 -12.28
C ASP A 297 20.56 10.40 -12.30
N LEU A 298 20.46 11.09 -11.16
CA LEU A 298 20.96 12.47 -11.00
C LEU A 298 22.48 12.56 -11.22
N ARG A 299 23.27 11.62 -10.64
CA ARG A 299 24.72 11.57 -10.83
C ARG A 299 25.14 11.18 -12.24
N ASP A 300 24.32 10.38 -12.91
CA ASP A 300 24.52 10.00 -14.31
C ASP A 300 24.12 11.14 -15.27
N GLY A 301 23.51 12.23 -14.77
CA GLY A 301 23.02 13.34 -15.59
C GLY A 301 21.79 12.97 -16.43
N LEU A 302 21.09 11.89 -16.08
CA LEU A 302 19.91 11.36 -16.79
C LEU A 302 18.59 11.90 -16.25
N LEU A 303 18.64 12.55 -15.10
CA LEU A 303 17.49 13.09 -14.40
C LEU A 303 17.92 14.42 -13.78
N THR A 304 17.07 15.43 -13.85
CA THR A 304 17.22 16.69 -13.12
C THR A 304 16.45 16.64 -11.80
N GLU A 305 16.73 17.57 -10.88
CA GLU A 305 15.98 17.66 -9.62
C GLU A 305 14.49 17.96 -9.86
N GLU A 306 14.17 18.80 -10.86
CA GLU A 306 12.80 19.11 -11.24
C GLU A 306 12.05 17.87 -11.76
N GLU A 307 12.69 17.05 -12.62
CA GLU A 307 12.12 15.80 -13.10
C GLU A 307 12.00 14.76 -11.97
N ALA A 308 12.96 14.73 -11.03
CA ALA A 308 12.86 13.88 -9.84
C ALA A 308 11.65 14.25 -8.97
N GLN A 309 11.43 15.54 -8.72
CA GLN A 309 10.24 16.00 -8.00
C GLN A 309 8.95 15.72 -8.77
N GLU A 310 8.93 15.90 -10.10
CA GLU A 310 7.78 15.55 -10.94
C GLU A 310 7.40 14.07 -10.82
N LEU A 311 8.38 13.16 -10.83
CA LEU A 311 8.14 11.73 -10.65
C LEU A 311 7.48 11.43 -9.30
N ILE A 312 7.94 12.06 -8.21
CA ILE A 312 7.37 11.88 -6.87
C ILE A 312 5.99 12.52 -6.76
N ASP A 313 5.79 13.72 -7.31
CA ASP A 313 4.48 14.38 -7.34
C ASP A 313 3.44 13.52 -8.08
N GLN A 314 3.80 12.94 -9.23
CA GLN A 314 2.88 12.08 -9.98
C GLN A 314 2.65 10.73 -9.31
N PHE A 315 3.68 10.15 -8.66
CA PHE A 315 3.51 8.97 -7.83
C PHE A 315 2.49 9.23 -6.70
N VAL A 316 2.67 10.32 -5.95
CA VAL A 316 1.76 10.72 -4.86
C VAL A 316 0.37 11.06 -5.39
N THR A 317 0.25 11.66 -6.56
CA THR A 317 -1.04 11.91 -7.23
C THR A 317 -1.84 10.62 -7.39
N LYS A 318 -1.18 9.51 -7.74
CA LYS A 318 -1.83 8.20 -7.84
C LYS A 318 -2.26 7.63 -6.48
N LEU A 319 -1.41 7.78 -5.46
CA LEU A 319 -1.75 7.35 -4.10
C LEU A 319 -2.96 8.11 -3.52
N ARG A 320 -3.10 9.41 -3.86
CA ARG A 320 -4.21 10.29 -3.41
C ARG A 320 -5.58 9.90 -3.95
N ILE A 321 -5.63 9.14 -5.04
CA ILE A 321 -6.88 8.78 -5.73
C ILE A 321 -7.23 7.30 -5.60
N VAL A 322 -6.58 6.58 -4.69
CA VAL A 322 -7.01 5.24 -4.29
C VAL A 322 -8.36 5.35 -3.58
N ARG A 323 -9.33 4.54 -3.98
CA ARG A 323 -10.71 4.52 -3.45
C ARG A 323 -11.22 3.09 -3.32
N PHE A 324 -12.12 2.87 -2.37
CA PHE A 324 -12.84 1.61 -2.21
C PHE A 324 -14.32 1.88 -2.04
N LEU A 325 -15.18 1.05 -2.63
CA LEU A 325 -16.61 1.10 -2.31
C LEU A 325 -16.78 0.67 -0.84
N ARG A 326 -17.43 1.53 -0.05
CA ARG A 326 -17.74 1.32 1.36
C ARG A 326 -19.26 1.44 1.57
N THR A 327 -19.75 1.09 2.75
CA THR A 327 -21.14 1.36 3.11
C THR A 327 -21.19 2.57 4.06
N PRO A 328 -22.35 3.22 4.23
CA PRO A 328 -22.51 4.29 5.21
C PRO A 328 -22.10 3.87 6.64
N GLU A 329 -22.32 2.62 7.03
CA GLU A 329 -21.90 2.12 8.36
C GLU A 329 -20.38 2.04 8.50
N TYR A 330 -19.67 1.71 7.42
CA TYR A 330 -18.21 1.75 7.42
C TYR A 330 -17.71 3.19 7.58
N ASP A 331 -18.31 4.16 6.88
CA ASP A 331 -17.93 5.57 6.98
C ASP A 331 -18.19 6.15 8.39
N GLN A 332 -19.21 5.67 9.10
CA GLN A 332 -19.41 6.03 10.51
C GLN A 332 -18.30 5.50 11.45
N LEU A 333 -17.72 4.34 11.14
CA LEU A 333 -16.62 3.76 11.91
C LEU A 333 -15.26 4.36 11.53
N PHE A 334 -15.10 4.66 10.24
CA PHE A 334 -13.86 5.09 9.59
C PHE A 334 -14.15 6.27 8.67
N SER A 335 -14.43 7.42 9.28
CA SER A 335 -14.88 8.62 8.57
C SER A 335 -13.83 9.25 7.68
N GLY A 336 -14.27 9.87 6.58
CA GLY A 336 -13.42 10.68 5.71
C GLY A 336 -12.81 9.90 4.55
N ASP A 337 -13.43 8.78 4.17
CA ASP A 337 -13.00 7.89 3.09
C ASP A 337 -11.52 7.45 3.17
N PRO A 338 -11.03 7.02 4.36
CA PRO A 338 -9.61 6.70 4.54
C PRO A 338 -9.23 5.39 3.85
N THR A 339 -8.01 5.35 3.34
CA THR A 339 -7.38 4.16 2.74
C THR A 339 -6.10 3.76 3.46
N TRP A 340 -5.57 4.67 4.29
CA TRP A 340 -4.30 4.60 5.00
C TRP A 340 -3.17 4.11 4.10
N VAL A 341 -2.94 4.82 2.98
CA VAL A 341 -1.77 4.63 2.12
C VAL A 341 -0.55 5.18 2.85
N THR A 342 -0.15 4.47 3.92
CA THR A 342 0.85 4.95 4.87
C THR A 342 2.24 4.73 4.30
N GLU A 343 3.00 5.82 4.22
CA GLU A 343 4.40 5.84 3.80
C GLU A 343 5.27 6.28 4.97
N CYS A 344 6.25 5.46 5.32
CA CYS A 344 7.21 5.73 6.38
C CYS A 344 8.43 6.45 5.81
N ILE A 345 8.78 7.59 6.40
CA ILE A 345 9.81 8.49 5.90
C ILE A 345 10.94 8.62 6.92
N GLY A 346 12.19 8.57 6.46
CA GLY A 346 13.36 8.86 7.28
C GLY A 346 13.70 7.72 8.23
N GLY A 347 13.88 8.03 9.52
CA GLY A 347 14.40 7.12 10.54
C GLY A 347 15.93 6.97 10.52
N MET A 348 16.43 6.06 11.35
CA MET A 348 17.85 5.72 11.46
C MET A 348 18.10 4.26 11.10
N ALA A 349 19.29 3.98 10.58
CA ALA A 349 19.80 2.62 10.40
C ALA A 349 20.33 2.07 11.73
N LEU A 350 20.43 0.74 11.83
CA LEU A 350 21.01 0.07 13.00
C LEU A 350 22.51 0.40 13.19
N ASP A 351 23.19 0.85 12.14
CA ASP A 351 24.59 1.31 12.19
C ASP A 351 24.75 2.78 12.61
N GLY A 352 23.64 3.46 12.94
CA GLY A 352 23.63 4.85 13.40
C GLY A 352 23.56 5.90 12.28
N ARG A 353 23.69 5.53 11.00
CA ARG A 353 23.47 6.47 9.89
C ARG A 353 21.99 6.81 9.79
N THR A 354 21.67 8.04 9.38
CA THR A 354 20.28 8.39 9.06
C THR A 354 19.83 7.70 7.77
N LEU A 355 18.56 7.30 7.72
CA LEU A 355 17.88 6.84 6.51
C LEU A 355 17.07 7.97 5.85
N VAL A 356 17.23 9.22 6.34
CA VAL A 356 16.77 10.42 5.64
C VAL A 356 17.57 10.60 4.36
N THR A 357 16.87 10.82 3.26
CA THR A 357 17.42 11.06 1.93
C THR A 357 16.80 12.30 1.30
N LYS A 358 17.25 12.71 0.11
CA LYS A 358 16.58 13.80 -0.62
C LYS A 358 15.12 13.47 -0.90
N ASN A 359 14.79 12.22 -1.26
CA ASN A 359 13.40 11.80 -1.43
C ASN A 359 12.55 11.91 -0.16
N SER A 360 13.14 11.85 1.04
CA SER A 360 12.38 12.13 2.27
C SER A 360 11.80 13.55 2.26
N PHE A 361 12.58 14.52 1.77
CA PHE A 361 12.10 15.89 1.56
C PHE A 361 11.15 15.97 0.36
N ARG A 362 11.45 15.33 -0.79
CA ARG A 362 10.56 15.36 -1.97
C ARG A 362 9.16 14.81 -1.68
N MET A 363 9.08 13.76 -0.86
CA MET A 363 7.80 13.16 -0.45
C MET A 363 6.96 14.13 0.39
N LEU A 364 7.57 14.80 1.38
CA LEU A 364 6.90 15.83 2.18
C LEU A 364 6.58 17.08 1.34
N GLN A 365 7.43 17.43 0.37
CA GLN A 365 7.24 18.57 -0.53
C GLN A 365 5.97 18.44 -1.38
N THR A 366 5.47 17.22 -1.60
CA THR A 366 4.18 17.01 -2.29
C THR A 366 3.00 17.68 -1.57
N LEU A 367 3.08 17.89 -0.25
CA LEU A 367 2.07 18.64 0.51
C LEU A 367 2.10 20.16 0.21
N ASN A 368 3.20 20.67 -0.34
CA ASN A 368 3.27 22.03 -0.88
C ASN A 368 2.91 22.05 -2.37
N ASN A 369 3.50 21.15 -3.17
CA ASN A 369 3.34 21.14 -4.63
C ASN A 369 1.92 20.78 -5.08
N LEU A 370 1.29 19.80 -4.41
CA LEU A 370 -0.06 19.32 -4.70
C LEU A 370 -1.09 19.80 -3.65
N GLY A 371 -0.65 20.61 -2.70
CA GLY A 371 -1.43 21.04 -1.55
C GLY A 371 -1.61 19.95 -0.47
N PRO A 372 -2.12 20.34 0.71
CA PRO A 372 -2.37 19.43 1.83
C PRO A 372 -3.36 18.33 1.47
N ALA A 373 -3.09 17.10 1.92
CA ALA A 373 -3.98 15.96 1.73
C ALA A 373 -3.80 14.95 2.86
N PRO A 374 -4.88 14.23 3.25
CA PRO A 374 -4.80 13.16 4.25
C PRO A 374 -4.09 11.90 3.72
N GLU A 375 -4.08 11.70 2.40
CA GLU A 375 -3.42 10.58 1.72
C GLU A 375 -2.31 11.10 0.78
N PRO A 376 -1.25 10.33 0.55
CA PRO A 376 -0.82 9.22 1.40
C PRO A 376 -0.58 9.68 2.84
N ASN A 377 -0.87 8.82 3.82
CA ASN A 377 -0.60 9.12 5.23
C ASN A 377 0.92 9.14 5.47
N LEU A 378 1.53 10.33 5.40
CA LEU A 378 2.98 10.51 5.52
C LEU A 378 3.41 10.44 6.99
N THR A 379 4.12 9.36 7.34
CA THR A 379 4.57 9.08 8.71
C THR A 379 6.08 9.20 8.82
N VAL A 380 6.54 10.24 9.52
CA VAL A 380 7.97 10.43 9.81
C VAL A 380 8.37 9.52 10.96
N LEU A 381 9.34 8.63 10.71
CA LEU A 381 9.99 7.83 11.74
C LEU A 381 10.98 8.73 12.49
N TRP A 382 10.52 9.28 13.60
CA TRP A 382 11.21 10.31 14.35
C TRP A 382 12.28 9.73 15.28
N SER A 383 13.48 10.29 15.20
CA SER A 383 14.58 10.01 16.13
C SER A 383 15.23 11.31 16.59
N GLU A 384 15.71 11.32 17.83
CA GLU A 384 16.54 12.41 18.35
C GLU A 384 17.83 12.61 17.54
N SER A 385 18.28 11.58 16.82
CA SER A 385 19.48 11.63 15.98
C SER A 385 19.20 11.99 14.51
N LEU A 386 17.95 12.33 14.14
CA LEU A 386 17.66 12.81 12.78
C LEU A 386 18.42 14.11 12.46
N PRO A 387 18.81 14.33 11.18
CA PRO A 387 19.42 15.59 10.77
C PRO A 387 18.55 16.81 11.08
N GLU A 388 19.18 17.86 11.59
CA GLU A 388 18.47 19.07 12.03
C GLU A 388 17.70 19.75 10.89
N GLY A 389 18.26 19.78 9.68
CA GLY A 389 17.57 20.32 8.50
C GLY A 389 16.26 19.58 8.18
N PHE A 390 16.23 18.26 8.37
CA PHE A 390 15.03 17.46 8.16
C PHE A 390 14.00 17.66 9.27
N LYS A 391 14.44 17.68 10.55
CA LYS A 391 13.55 17.97 11.69
C LYS A 391 12.82 19.31 11.52
N LYS A 392 13.55 20.36 11.15
CA LYS A 392 12.98 21.69 10.88
C LYS A 392 11.98 21.64 9.72
N PHE A 393 12.34 20.99 8.62
CA PHE A 393 11.45 20.88 7.47
C PHE A 393 10.15 20.11 7.79
N CYS A 394 10.23 19.02 8.57
CA CYS A 394 9.06 18.30 9.06
C CYS A 394 8.15 19.20 9.91
N ALA A 395 8.74 19.94 10.86
CA ALA A 395 8.00 20.87 11.71
C ALA A 395 7.33 21.99 10.89
N GLU A 396 8.05 22.62 9.97
CA GLU A 396 7.51 23.63 9.05
C GLU A 396 6.36 23.07 8.19
N THR A 397 6.53 21.87 7.65
CA THR A 397 5.50 21.20 6.84
C THR A 397 4.26 20.91 7.68
N SER A 398 4.44 20.51 8.94
CA SER A 398 3.33 20.25 9.85
C SER A 398 2.57 21.53 10.20
N ILE A 399 3.30 22.62 10.50
CA ILE A 399 2.70 23.94 10.77
C ILE A 399 1.86 24.42 9.59
N LYS A 400 2.34 24.21 8.35
CA LYS A 400 1.66 24.67 7.14
C LYS A 400 0.44 23.83 6.75
N THR A 401 0.46 22.52 7.06
CA THR A 401 -0.45 21.57 6.39
C THR A 401 -1.26 20.70 7.33
N CYS A 402 -0.84 20.53 8.59
CA CYS A 402 -1.43 19.59 9.55
C CYS A 402 -1.59 18.15 8.99
N SER A 403 -0.74 17.75 8.04
CA SER A 403 -0.89 16.53 7.25
C SER A 403 0.27 15.53 7.43
N VAL A 404 1.02 15.62 8.53
CA VAL A 404 2.18 14.76 8.82
C VAL A 404 2.00 14.06 10.16
N GLN A 405 2.21 12.74 10.16
CA GLN A 405 2.25 11.92 11.36
C GLN A 405 3.70 11.68 11.80
N TYR A 406 3.91 11.48 13.10
CA TYR A 406 5.21 11.15 13.68
C TYR A 406 5.11 9.89 14.53
N GLU A 407 6.10 9.02 14.39
CA GLU A 407 6.20 7.76 15.13
C GLU A 407 7.60 7.60 15.69
N ASN A 408 7.73 7.10 16.92
CA ASN A 408 9.01 7.08 17.64
C ASN A 408 9.93 5.94 17.13
N ASP A 409 10.88 6.30 16.27
CA ASP A 409 11.87 5.38 15.70
C ASP A 409 12.89 4.90 16.74
N ASP A 410 13.25 5.74 17.71
CA ASP A 410 14.17 5.35 18.79
C ASP A 410 13.56 4.26 19.68
N LEU A 411 12.23 4.24 19.81
CA LEU A 411 11.51 3.18 20.49
C LEU A 411 11.32 1.93 19.61
N MET A 412 10.92 2.10 18.34
CA MET A 412 10.51 0.96 17.50
C MET A 412 11.68 0.22 16.84
N ARG A 413 12.71 0.93 16.40
CA ARG A 413 13.87 0.36 15.67
C ARG A 413 14.55 -0.79 16.42
N PRO A 414 14.74 -0.76 17.76
CA PRO A 414 15.29 -1.90 18.49
C PRO A 414 14.47 -3.20 18.38
N PHE A 415 13.15 -3.13 18.20
CA PHE A 415 12.29 -4.32 18.13
C PHE A 415 12.15 -4.83 16.69
N TRP A 416 11.91 -3.92 15.73
CA TRP A 416 11.61 -4.30 14.35
C TRP A 416 12.79 -4.15 13.38
N GLY A 417 13.91 -3.58 13.80
CA GLY A 417 15.04 -3.26 12.94
C GLY A 417 14.86 -1.93 12.22
N ASP A 418 15.64 -1.67 11.18
CA ASP A 418 15.68 -0.41 10.44
C ASP A 418 15.00 -0.46 9.05
N ASP A 419 14.32 -1.56 8.73
CA ASP A 419 13.46 -1.72 7.54
C ASP A 419 12.05 -2.19 7.91
N TYR A 420 11.49 -1.55 8.94
CA TYR A 420 10.08 -1.68 9.32
C TYR A 420 9.25 -0.55 8.72
N GLY A 421 7.95 -0.78 8.63
CA GLY A 421 6.95 0.22 8.27
C GLY A 421 5.76 0.17 9.22
N ILE A 422 4.89 1.16 9.10
CA ILE A 422 3.68 1.33 9.89
C ILE A 422 2.48 0.97 9.01
N ALA A 423 1.65 0.01 9.46
CA ALA A 423 0.36 -0.25 8.83
C ALA A 423 -0.75 0.49 9.54
N CYS A 424 -1.65 1.07 8.74
CA CYS A 424 -2.76 1.91 9.19
C CYS A 424 -2.20 3.13 9.94
N CYS A 425 -2.51 3.28 11.22
CA CYS A 425 -2.06 4.42 12.00
C CYS A 425 -0.71 4.15 12.67
N VAL A 426 -0.58 3.11 13.50
CA VAL A 426 0.52 3.05 14.50
C VAL A 426 1.16 1.67 14.66
N SER A 427 0.85 0.69 13.81
CA SER A 427 1.33 -0.69 14.02
C SER A 427 2.55 -1.02 13.17
N ALA A 428 3.70 -1.07 13.82
CA ALA A 428 4.97 -1.45 13.22
C ALA A 428 4.99 -2.93 12.77
N MET A 429 5.63 -3.18 11.64
CA MET A 429 6.00 -4.51 11.17
C MET A 429 7.26 -4.49 10.33
N ARG A 430 8.03 -5.57 10.36
CA ARG A 430 9.11 -5.82 9.40
C ARG A 430 8.53 -6.01 8.00
N ILE A 431 8.88 -5.13 7.06
CA ILE A 431 8.29 -5.14 5.71
C ILE A 431 8.61 -6.47 5.00
N GLY A 432 7.57 -7.10 4.45
CA GLY A 432 7.69 -8.38 3.74
C GLY A 432 8.16 -9.56 4.58
N LYS A 433 8.17 -9.43 5.91
CA LYS A 433 8.55 -10.49 6.88
C LYS A 433 7.50 -10.66 8.00
N GLN A 434 6.54 -9.75 8.12
CA GLN A 434 5.48 -9.77 9.12
C GLN A 434 4.18 -9.21 8.53
N MET A 435 3.05 -9.60 9.11
CA MET A 435 1.72 -9.03 8.90
C MET A 435 0.91 -9.13 10.20
N GLN A 436 -0.21 -8.41 10.33
CA GLN A 436 -1.09 -8.55 11.50
C GLN A 436 -2.50 -9.00 11.10
N PHE A 437 -3.13 -9.77 11.98
CA PHE A 437 -4.57 -9.99 11.92
C PHE A 437 -5.28 -8.84 12.63
N PHE A 438 -5.93 -7.99 11.84
CA PHE A 438 -6.64 -6.83 12.34
C PHE A 438 -7.85 -7.23 13.19
N GLY A 439 -7.97 -6.65 14.39
CA GLY A 439 -9.04 -6.96 15.35
C GLY A 439 -9.94 -5.78 15.73
N ALA A 440 -9.90 -4.68 14.99
CA ALA A 440 -10.64 -3.45 15.31
C ALA A 440 -10.43 -3.00 16.77
N ARG A 441 -11.50 -2.90 17.58
CA ARG A 441 -11.45 -2.45 18.98
C ARG A 441 -12.55 -3.06 19.85
N ALA A 442 -12.26 -3.16 21.15
CA ALA A 442 -13.24 -3.44 22.20
C ALA A 442 -13.52 -2.17 23.02
N ASN A 443 -14.76 -2.00 23.47
CA ASN A 443 -15.20 -0.84 24.23
C ASN A 443 -15.04 -1.10 25.74
N LEU A 444 -13.91 -0.64 26.29
CA LEU A 444 -13.60 -0.80 27.72
C LEU A 444 -14.54 0.00 28.64
N ALA A 445 -15.02 1.17 28.19
CA ALA A 445 -15.97 1.97 28.96
C ALA A 445 -17.28 1.20 29.15
N LYS A 446 -17.78 0.56 28.09
CA LYS A 446 -18.98 -0.28 28.17
C LYS A 446 -18.76 -1.54 28.98
N THR A 447 -17.57 -2.13 28.90
CA THR A 447 -17.19 -3.28 29.72
C THR A 447 -17.25 -2.93 31.22
N LEU A 448 -16.85 -1.71 31.61
CA LEU A 448 -17.01 -1.22 32.98
C LEU A 448 -18.48 -1.07 33.38
N LEU A 449 -19.33 -0.53 32.49
CA LEU A 449 -20.77 -0.44 32.77
C LEU A 449 -21.41 -1.83 32.93
N TYR A 450 -20.97 -2.80 32.14
CA TYR A 450 -21.43 -4.18 32.29
C TYR A 450 -20.96 -4.79 33.61
N ALA A 451 -19.74 -4.46 34.06
CA ALA A 451 -19.26 -4.85 35.38
C ALA A 451 -20.16 -4.31 36.51
N ILE A 452 -20.68 -3.08 36.37
CA ILE A 452 -21.56 -2.45 37.36
C ILE A 452 -22.99 -2.99 37.26
N ASN A 453 -23.48 -3.26 36.05
CA ASN A 453 -24.89 -3.60 35.80
C ASN A 453 -25.15 -5.13 35.73
N GLY A 454 -24.27 -5.95 36.30
CA GLY A 454 -24.46 -7.42 36.29
C GLY A 454 -24.44 -8.04 34.89
N GLY A 455 -23.67 -7.46 33.96
CA GLY A 455 -23.55 -7.89 32.56
C GLY A 455 -24.66 -7.39 31.63
N ARG A 456 -25.56 -6.53 32.12
CA ARG A 456 -26.67 -5.96 31.33
C ARG A 456 -26.29 -4.67 30.63
N ASP A 457 -26.83 -4.52 29.43
CA ASP A 457 -26.68 -3.32 28.63
C ASP A 457 -27.41 -2.12 29.23
N GLU A 458 -26.72 -0.99 29.35
CA GLU A 458 -27.28 0.24 29.92
C GLU A 458 -28.31 0.91 29.00
N VAL A 459 -28.31 0.61 27.69
CA VAL A 459 -29.21 1.20 26.69
C VAL A 459 -30.39 0.28 26.40
N SER A 460 -30.12 -0.98 26.03
CA SER A 460 -31.17 -1.94 25.65
C SER A 460 -31.76 -2.70 26.82
N GLY A 461 -31.05 -2.78 27.96
CA GLY A 461 -31.41 -3.66 29.08
C GLY A 461 -31.21 -5.15 28.81
N GLU A 462 -30.72 -5.55 27.63
CA GLU A 462 -30.47 -6.95 27.29
C GLU A 462 -29.30 -7.51 28.13
N GLN A 463 -29.37 -8.80 28.47
CA GLN A 463 -28.22 -9.51 29.07
C GLN A 463 -27.21 -9.80 27.97
N VAL A 464 -26.07 -9.11 27.98
CA VAL A 464 -25.03 -9.27 26.96
C VAL A 464 -23.88 -10.09 27.52
N GLY A 465 -23.26 -9.62 28.61
CA GLY A 465 -22.22 -10.33 29.33
C GLY A 465 -22.79 -11.40 30.29
N PRO A 466 -21.93 -12.12 31.03
CA PRO A 466 -22.35 -13.08 32.04
C PRO A 466 -23.27 -12.42 33.09
N ALA A 467 -24.27 -13.16 33.57
CA ALA A 467 -25.15 -12.68 34.63
C ALA A 467 -24.48 -12.82 36.00
N PHE A 468 -24.42 -11.74 36.77
CA PHE A 468 -23.97 -11.72 38.17
C PHE A 468 -24.65 -10.57 38.92
N ALA A 469 -24.57 -10.58 40.25
CA ALA A 469 -25.16 -9.53 41.08
C ALA A 469 -24.47 -8.17 40.80
N PRO A 470 -25.22 -7.09 40.51
CA PRO A 470 -24.69 -5.74 40.39
C PRO A 470 -23.91 -5.26 41.61
#